data_AF-A0A117LZY0-F1
#
_entry.id   AF-A0A117LZY0-F1
#
_cell.length_a   1.000
_cell.length_b   1.000
_cell.length_c   1.000
_cell.angle_alpha   90.00
_cell.angle_beta   90.00
_cell.angle_gamma   90.00
#
_symmetry.space_group_name_H-M   'P 1'
#
loop_
_entity.id
_entity.type
_entity.pdbx_description
1 polymer ?
#
loop_
_entity_poly.entity_id
_entity_poly.type
_entity_poly.pdbx_seq_one_letter_code
_entity_poly.pdbx_strand_id
1 'polypeptide(L)'
;MTGEFRTEVELSEYITEIIRTTINDKNLEVFFKLEVSAPGCIPDMVLVEERAHSIHYLIAIEFKLSNWRKAISQAFRYRNFGNESYVILDRKRANSAINNIEMFKRANVGLITVENFGELVSWFSPIPALPFSREFSYKVACSILSPRIPANDGMLFTTDVKQESSIYKLREIWA
;
A
#
# COMPACT_ATOMS: atom_id res chain seq x y z
N MET A 1 22.43 -17.22 -3.23
CA MET A 1 22.45 -15.83 -2.74
C MET A 1 21.96 -15.84 -1.30
N THR A 2 22.66 -15.15 -0.40
CA THR A 2 22.23 -15.01 1.00
C THR A 2 20.95 -14.18 1.01
N GLY A 3 19.78 -14.83 1.10
CA GLY A 3 18.47 -14.19 0.96
C GLY A 3 18.11 -13.33 2.17
N GLU A 4 18.66 -12.13 2.27
CA GLU A 4 18.27 -11.12 3.27
C GLU A 4 18.48 -9.75 2.66
N PHE A 5 17.52 -8.85 2.88
CA PHE A 5 17.67 -7.45 2.51
C PHE A 5 18.53 -6.74 3.56
N ARG A 6 19.58 -6.06 3.12
CA ARG A 6 20.49 -5.32 4.01
C ARG A 6 19.92 -3.98 4.40
N THR A 7 19.13 -3.37 3.50
CA THR A 7 18.51 -2.05 3.71
C THR A 7 17.03 -2.05 3.34
N GLU A 8 16.28 -1.07 3.87
CA GLU A 8 14.87 -0.84 3.48
C GLU A 8 14.76 -0.40 2.02
N VAL A 9 15.82 0.23 1.49
CA VAL A 9 15.92 0.60 0.07
C VAL A 9 15.99 -0.64 -0.81
N GLU A 10 16.84 -1.62 -0.49
CA GLU A 10 16.93 -2.88 -1.25
C GLU A 10 15.59 -3.63 -1.27
N LEU A 11 14.89 -3.67 -0.13
CA LEU A 11 13.54 -4.24 -0.03
C LEU A 11 12.53 -3.48 -0.91
N SER A 12 12.54 -2.15 -0.83
CA SER A 12 11.65 -1.27 -1.61
C SER A 12 11.88 -1.43 -3.12
N GLU A 13 13.13 -1.40 -3.58
CA GLU A 13 13.50 -1.60 -4.98
C GLU A 13 13.03 -2.97 -5.50
N TYR A 14 13.26 -4.01 -4.71
CA TYR A 14 12.86 -5.37 -5.06
C TYR A 14 11.35 -5.51 -5.23
N ILE A 15 10.57 -5.01 -4.26
CA ILE A 15 9.11 -5.06 -4.33
C ILE A 15 8.55 -4.16 -5.42
N THR A 16 9.19 -3.01 -5.66
CA THR A 16 8.84 -2.12 -6.77
C THR A 16 8.93 -2.84 -8.11
N GLU A 17 9.96 -3.67 -8.32
CA GLU A 17 10.10 -4.43 -9.55
C GLU A 17 9.02 -5.50 -9.70
N ILE A 18 8.73 -6.28 -8.65
CA ILE A 18 7.62 -7.27 -8.67
C ILE A 18 6.29 -6.61 -9.05
N ILE A 19 5.99 -5.48 -8.42
CA ILE A 19 4.75 -4.73 -8.68
C ILE A 19 4.73 -4.21 -10.11
N ARG A 20 5.83 -3.63 -10.60
CA ARG A 20 5.95 -3.12 -11.96
C ARG A 20 5.75 -4.24 -13.00
N THR A 21 6.42 -5.37 -12.85
CA THR A 21 6.29 -6.52 -13.73
C THR A 21 4.85 -7.03 -13.73
N THR A 22 4.23 -7.17 -12.56
CA THR A 22 2.84 -7.64 -12.47
C THR A 22 1.86 -6.69 -13.15
N ILE A 23 1.99 -5.38 -12.91
CA ILE A 23 1.13 -4.37 -13.56
C ILE A 23 1.20 -4.51 -15.09
N ASN A 24 2.40 -4.65 -15.63
CA ASN A 24 2.62 -4.79 -17.07
C ASN A 24 2.08 -6.13 -17.61
N ASP A 25 2.46 -7.24 -16.99
CA ASP A 25 2.11 -8.59 -17.46
C ASP A 25 0.60 -8.85 -17.42
N LYS A 26 -0.08 -8.32 -16.41
CA LYS A 26 -1.54 -8.44 -16.26
C LYS A 26 -2.31 -7.28 -16.91
N ASN A 27 -1.62 -6.32 -17.55
CA ASN A 27 -2.19 -5.11 -18.14
C ASN A 27 -3.18 -4.39 -17.20
N LEU A 28 -2.74 -4.13 -15.96
CA LEU A 28 -3.57 -3.53 -14.92
C LEU A 28 -3.58 -2.00 -15.06
N GLU A 29 -4.76 -1.39 -14.92
CA GLU A 29 -4.92 0.07 -14.86
C GLU A 29 -4.58 0.61 -13.46
N VAL A 30 -3.37 0.28 -13.00
CA VAL A 30 -2.81 0.70 -11.71
C VAL A 30 -1.44 1.27 -11.96
N PHE A 31 -1.12 2.39 -11.32
CA PHE A 31 0.25 2.89 -11.26
C PHE A 31 0.69 3.02 -9.81
N PHE A 32 1.99 3.24 -9.60
CA PHE A 32 2.52 3.49 -8.28
C PHE A 32 3.37 4.75 -8.23
N LYS A 33 3.48 5.33 -7.03
CA LYS A 33 4.41 6.42 -6.72
C LYS A 33 5.13 6.11 -5.43
N LEU A 34 6.41 6.48 -5.36
CA LEU A 34 7.22 6.38 -4.15
C LEU A 34 7.20 7.70 -3.40
N GLU A 35 7.40 7.65 -2.09
CA GLU A 35 7.64 8.83 -1.23
C GLU A 35 6.57 9.92 -1.38
N VAL A 36 5.29 9.54 -1.32
CA VAL A 36 4.18 10.47 -1.60
C VAL A 36 3.92 11.40 -0.41
N SER A 37 4.12 12.70 -0.60
CA SER A 37 3.82 13.66 0.47
C SER A 37 2.34 13.60 0.87
N ALA A 38 2.10 13.29 2.14
CA ALA A 38 0.81 13.30 2.79
C ALA A 38 0.87 14.16 4.07
N PRO A 39 -0.26 14.67 4.58
CA PRO A 39 -0.22 15.50 5.78
C PRO A 39 0.34 14.72 6.99
N GLY A 40 1.48 15.17 7.51
CA GLY A 40 2.14 14.59 8.68
C GLY A 40 2.80 13.22 8.48
N CYS A 41 2.91 12.72 7.24
CA CYS A 41 3.60 11.47 6.94
C CYS A 41 3.99 11.34 5.47
N ILE A 42 4.86 10.38 5.18
CA ILE A 42 5.27 10.01 3.82
C ILE A 42 5.23 8.47 3.79
N PRO A 43 4.30 7.84 3.06
CA PRO A 43 4.34 6.42 2.78
C PRO A 43 5.44 6.15 1.75
N ASP A 44 6.16 5.04 1.92
CA ASP A 44 7.24 4.66 1.01
C ASP A 44 6.71 4.40 -0.41
N MET A 45 5.51 3.83 -0.52
CA MET A 45 4.84 3.60 -1.80
C MET A 45 3.32 3.76 -1.68
N VAL A 46 2.70 4.27 -2.74
CA VAL A 46 1.25 4.15 -2.97
C VAL A 46 0.98 3.46 -4.30
N LEU A 47 -0.07 2.65 -4.32
CA LEU A 47 -0.65 2.03 -5.51
C LEU A 47 -1.99 2.71 -5.77
N VAL A 48 -2.21 3.15 -7.00
CA VAL A 48 -3.33 4.01 -7.36
C VAL A 48 -4.02 3.45 -8.59
N GLU A 49 -5.31 3.20 -8.46
CA GLU A 49 -6.21 3.04 -9.60
C GLU A 49 -6.84 4.42 -9.87
N GLU A 50 -6.51 5.03 -11.01
CA GLU A 50 -7.12 6.28 -11.46
C GLU A 50 -8.27 5.96 -12.42
N ARG A 51 -9.41 6.62 -12.22
CA ARG A 51 -10.54 6.60 -13.17
C ARG A 51 -11.04 8.01 -13.41
N ALA A 52 -11.20 8.38 -14.68
CA ALA A 52 -11.72 9.69 -15.09
C ALA A 52 -11.05 10.88 -14.34
N HIS A 53 -9.72 10.84 -14.18
CA HIS A 53 -8.94 11.85 -13.46
C HIS A 53 -9.25 12.01 -11.97
N SER A 54 -9.72 10.94 -11.35
CA SER A 54 -9.91 10.82 -9.91
C SER A 54 -9.22 9.55 -9.41
N ILE A 55 -8.76 9.56 -8.16
CA ILE A 55 -8.35 8.33 -7.49
C ILE A 55 -9.62 7.51 -7.27
N HIS A 56 -9.66 6.28 -7.79
CA HIS A 56 -10.76 5.36 -7.52
C HIS A 56 -10.44 4.52 -6.29
N TYR A 57 -9.19 4.08 -6.19
CA TYR A 57 -8.70 3.26 -5.10
C TYR A 57 -7.21 3.52 -4.83
N LEU A 58 -6.83 3.53 -3.55
CA LEU A 58 -5.45 3.75 -3.11
C LEU A 58 -5.04 2.75 -2.03
N ILE A 59 -3.93 2.06 -2.27
CA ILE A 59 -3.22 1.29 -1.24
C ILE A 59 -1.95 2.04 -0.86
N ALA A 60 -1.73 2.25 0.43
CA ALA A 60 -0.47 2.80 0.94
C ALA A 60 0.40 1.69 1.58
N ILE A 61 1.70 1.73 1.35
CA ILE A 61 2.65 0.71 1.77
C ILE A 61 3.78 1.34 2.58
N GLU A 62 4.09 0.71 3.71
CA GLU A 62 5.31 0.95 4.50
C GLU A 62 6.23 -0.26 4.37
N PHE A 63 7.46 -0.04 3.91
CA PHE A 63 8.52 -1.04 3.91
C PHE A 63 9.30 -0.98 5.21
N LYS A 64 9.62 -2.14 5.78
CA LYS A 64 10.44 -2.18 6.98
C LYS A 64 11.30 -3.43 7.05
N LEU A 65 12.57 -3.28 7.41
CA LEU A 65 13.37 -4.45 7.74
C LEU A 65 13.09 -4.95 9.15
N SER A 66 12.76 -4.07 10.10
CA SER A 66 12.51 -4.44 11.50
C SER A 66 11.70 -3.36 12.22
N ASN A 67 11.30 -3.57 13.47
CA ASN A 67 10.46 -2.61 14.23
C ASN A 67 9.04 -2.43 13.65
N TRP A 68 8.36 -3.56 13.46
CA TRP A 68 6.98 -3.62 12.96
C TRP A 68 5.98 -2.81 13.78
N ARG A 69 6.25 -2.53 15.06
CA ARG A 69 5.39 -1.68 15.92
C ARG A 69 5.36 -0.22 15.47
N LYS A 70 6.48 0.29 14.95
CA LYS A 70 6.52 1.62 14.34
C LYS A 70 5.81 1.59 12.98
N ALA A 71 6.07 0.55 12.19
CA ALA A 71 5.47 0.38 10.87
C ALA A 71 3.94 0.30 10.94
N ILE A 72 3.35 -0.45 11.88
CA ILE A 72 1.89 -0.49 12.05
C ILE A 72 1.32 0.89 12.44
N SER A 73 2.02 1.68 13.26
CA SER A 73 1.61 3.04 13.61
C SER A 73 1.66 3.98 12.40
N GLN A 74 2.68 3.84 11.56
CA GLN A 74 2.80 4.57 10.29
C GLN A 74 1.68 4.19 9.32
N ALA A 75 1.54 2.89 9.03
CA ALA A 75 0.51 2.37 8.14
C ALA A 75 -0.91 2.69 8.61
N PHE A 76 -1.18 2.65 9.92
CA PHE A 76 -2.47 3.06 10.48
C PHE A 76 -2.82 4.53 10.13
N ARG A 77 -1.84 5.44 10.12
CA ARG A 77 -2.07 6.83 9.71
C ARG A 77 -2.45 6.94 8.24
N TYR A 78 -2.00 6.02 7.39
CA TYR A 78 -2.31 6.03 5.96
C TYR A 78 -3.79 5.79 5.66
N ARG A 79 -4.52 5.19 6.61
CA ARG A 79 -5.99 5.09 6.56
C ARG A 79 -6.71 6.44 6.56
N ASN A 80 -6.01 7.55 6.85
CA ASN A 80 -6.58 8.88 6.66
C ASN A 80 -6.78 9.25 5.19
N PHE A 81 -6.03 8.65 4.26
CA PHE A 81 -6.08 9.00 2.83
C PHE A 81 -6.15 7.80 1.87
N GLY A 82 -5.91 6.57 2.32
CA GLY A 82 -5.97 5.35 1.51
C GLY A 82 -7.09 4.41 1.92
N ASN A 83 -7.52 3.56 0.98
CA ASN A 83 -8.53 2.53 1.22
C ASN A 83 -7.99 1.36 2.04
N GLU A 84 -6.72 1.03 1.81
CA GLU A 84 -5.98 0.01 2.52
C GLU A 84 -4.59 0.53 2.83
N SER A 85 -3.98 -0.10 3.84
CA SER A 85 -2.59 0.16 4.21
C SER A 85 -1.90 -1.14 4.59
N TYR A 86 -0.68 -1.33 4.12
CA TYR A 86 0.10 -2.54 4.38
C TYR A 86 1.47 -2.20 4.97
N VAL A 87 1.97 -3.11 5.79
CA VAL A 87 3.38 -3.19 6.15
C VAL A 87 3.97 -4.39 5.41
N ILE A 88 5.08 -4.16 4.71
CA ILE A 88 5.85 -5.21 4.05
C ILE A 88 7.19 -5.39 4.79
N LEU A 89 7.44 -6.61 5.27
CA LEU A 89 8.64 -6.95 6.04
C LEU A 89 9.53 -7.98 5.31
N ASP A 90 10.84 -7.90 5.51
CA ASP A 90 11.72 -9.04 5.25
C ASP A 90 11.33 -10.21 6.18
N ARG A 91 11.06 -11.39 5.60
CA ARG A 91 10.69 -12.60 6.35
C ARG A 91 11.62 -12.86 7.53
N LYS A 92 12.93 -12.73 7.35
CA LYS A 92 13.92 -13.08 8.38
C LYS A 92 13.75 -12.31 9.68
N ARG A 93 13.08 -11.16 9.61
CA ARG A 93 12.87 -10.23 10.73
C ARG A 93 11.38 -10.07 11.09
N ALA A 94 10.49 -10.84 10.46
CA ALA A 94 9.04 -10.71 10.60
C ALA A 94 8.40 -11.59 11.69
N ASN A 95 9.11 -12.58 12.25
CA ASN A 95 8.53 -13.53 13.22
C ASN A 95 7.80 -12.86 14.40
N SER A 96 8.36 -11.77 14.93
CA SER A 96 7.71 -11.02 16.01
C SER A 96 6.40 -10.37 15.55
N ALA A 97 6.33 -9.84 14.32
CA ALA A 97 5.12 -9.25 13.77
C ALA A 97 4.05 -10.31 13.54
N ILE A 98 4.43 -11.46 12.98
CA ILE A 98 3.56 -12.61 12.71
C ILE A 98 2.95 -13.14 14.01
N ASN A 99 3.76 -13.33 15.05
CA ASN A 99 3.27 -13.76 16.37
C ASN A 99 2.34 -12.73 17.04
N ASN A 100 2.30 -11.49 16.52
CA ASN A 100 1.44 -10.41 17.01
C ASN A 100 0.43 -9.94 15.95
N ILE A 101 0.01 -10.84 15.04
CA ILE A 101 -0.92 -10.53 13.95
C ILE A 101 -2.22 -9.88 14.41
N GLU A 102 -2.67 -10.15 15.64
CA GLU A 102 -3.85 -9.51 16.23
C GLU A 102 -3.74 -7.98 16.33
N MET A 103 -2.53 -7.43 16.44
CA MET A 103 -2.34 -5.97 16.40
C MET A 103 -2.65 -5.41 15.01
N PHE A 104 -2.21 -6.10 13.96
CA PHE A 104 -2.48 -5.74 12.56
C PHE A 104 -3.98 -5.80 12.26
N LYS A 105 -4.66 -6.86 12.71
CA LYS A 105 -6.11 -7.00 12.61
C LYS A 105 -6.86 -5.85 13.29
N ARG A 106 -6.51 -5.53 14.54
CA ARG A 106 -7.16 -4.41 15.27
C ARG A 106 -6.92 -3.05 14.62
N ALA A 107 -5.75 -2.84 14.01
CA ALA A 107 -5.45 -1.62 13.27
C ALA A 107 -6.07 -1.58 11.87
N ASN A 108 -6.58 -2.73 11.37
CA ASN A 108 -6.94 -2.95 9.97
C ASN A 108 -5.80 -2.56 9.02
N VAL A 109 -4.59 -3.01 9.34
CA VAL A 109 -3.36 -2.81 8.56
C VAL A 109 -2.88 -4.17 8.10
N GLY A 110 -2.66 -4.36 6.80
CA GLY A 110 -2.16 -5.61 6.26
C GLY A 110 -0.72 -5.91 6.67
N LEU A 111 -0.39 -7.19 6.78
CA LEU A 111 0.98 -7.66 6.98
C LEU A 111 1.35 -8.60 5.84
N ILE A 112 2.40 -8.25 5.11
CA ILE A 112 3.00 -9.08 4.07
C ILE A 112 4.48 -9.31 4.43
N THR A 113 4.99 -10.51 4.16
CA THR A 113 6.41 -10.80 4.23
C THR A 113 6.98 -11.11 2.86
N VAL A 114 8.24 -10.71 2.64
CA VAL A 114 9.01 -11.06 1.44
C VAL A 114 9.94 -12.22 1.79
N GLU A 115 9.75 -13.35 1.13
CA GLU A 115 10.54 -14.56 1.30
C GLU A 115 11.83 -14.50 0.44
N ASN A 116 12.78 -15.41 0.71
CA ASN A 116 14.11 -15.41 0.08
C ASN A 116 14.10 -15.61 -1.45
N PHE A 117 12.99 -16.08 -2.02
CA PHE A 117 12.79 -16.26 -3.47
C PHE A 117 11.94 -15.16 -4.11
N GLY A 118 11.58 -14.13 -3.34
CA GLY A 118 10.72 -13.06 -3.81
C GLY A 118 9.25 -13.26 -3.64
N GLU A 119 8.86 -14.41 -3.11
CA GLU A 119 7.47 -14.72 -2.85
C GLU A 119 6.94 -13.77 -1.76
N LEU A 120 5.81 -13.14 -2.06
CA LEU A 120 5.08 -12.31 -1.13
C LEU A 120 4.04 -13.16 -0.41
N VAL A 121 4.09 -13.19 0.91
CA VAL A 121 3.14 -13.96 1.74
C VAL A 121 2.29 -13.00 2.55
N SER A 122 0.97 -12.94 2.29
CA SER A 122 0.04 -12.20 3.14
C SER A 122 -0.30 -12.99 4.40
N TRP A 123 0.04 -12.43 5.56
CA TRP A 123 -0.35 -12.94 6.88
C TRP A 123 -1.70 -12.40 7.32
N PHE A 124 -2.03 -11.21 6.84
CA PHE A 124 -3.33 -10.58 7.02
C PHE A 124 -3.56 -9.55 5.93
N SER A 125 -4.75 -9.60 5.34
CA SER A 125 -5.24 -8.58 4.43
C SER A 125 -6.29 -7.71 5.15
N PRO A 126 -6.16 -6.38 5.13
CA PRO A 126 -7.14 -5.50 5.73
C PRO A 126 -8.46 -5.55 4.95
N ILE A 127 -9.54 -5.21 5.66
CA ILE A 127 -10.85 -4.98 5.07
C ILE A 127 -10.81 -3.61 4.38
N PRO A 128 -11.05 -3.53 3.06
CA PRO A 128 -11.19 -2.27 2.35
C PRO A 128 -12.16 -1.31 3.04
N ALA A 129 -11.79 -0.03 3.13
CA ALA A 129 -12.66 1.01 3.67
C ALA A 129 -12.50 2.33 2.90
N LEU A 130 -13.40 3.29 3.15
CA LEU A 130 -13.13 4.67 2.77
C LEU A 130 -12.06 5.28 3.70
N PRO A 131 -11.24 6.22 3.20
CA PRO A 131 -10.32 6.95 4.06
C PRO A 131 -11.03 7.75 5.15
N PHE A 132 -10.39 7.87 6.32
CA PHE A 132 -10.97 8.59 7.46
C PHE A 132 -11.11 10.11 7.24
N SER A 133 -10.26 10.71 6.40
CA SER A 133 -10.21 12.15 6.21
C SER A 133 -10.25 12.54 4.73
N ARG A 134 -11.38 13.12 4.31
CA ARG A 134 -11.54 13.68 2.95
C ARG A 134 -10.49 14.75 2.64
N GLU A 135 -10.08 15.53 3.63
CA GLU A 135 -9.07 16.58 3.45
C GLU A 135 -7.69 15.97 3.14
N PHE A 136 -7.29 14.91 3.86
CA PHE A 136 -6.00 14.26 3.64
C PHE A 136 -6.02 13.53 2.30
N SER A 137 -7.11 12.83 2.00
CA SER A 137 -7.40 12.28 0.68
C SER A 137 -7.23 13.29 -0.44
N TYR A 138 -7.78 14.50 -0.31
CA TYR A 138 -7.64 15.56 -1.31
C TYR A 138 -6.20 16.03 -1.48
N LYS A 139 -5.49 16.28 -0.37
CA LYS A 139 -4.08 16.69 -0.42
C LYS A 139 -3.19 15.63 -1.07
N VAL A 140 -3.43 14.35 -0.78
CA VAL A 140 -2.72 13.23 -1.40
C VAL A 140 -3.10 13.10 -2.88
N ALA A 141 -4.38 13.24 -3.24
CA ALA A 141 -4.79 13.24 -4.64
C ALA A 141 -4.11 14.35 -5.45
N CYS A 142 -3.99 15.55 -4.89
CA CYS A 142 -3.24 16.64 -5.51
C CYS A 142 -1.75 16.32 -5.68
N SER A 143 -1.10 15.68 -4.70
CA SER A 143 0.32 15.29 -4.82
C SER A 143 0.55 14.17 -5.84
N ILE A 144 -0.46 13.32 -6.05
CA ILE A 144 -0.43 12.22 -7.01
C ILE A 144 -0.81 12.69 -8.43
N LEU A 145 -1.85 13.50 -8.61
CA LEU A 145 -2.42 13.79 -9.94
C LEU A 145 -1.93 15.11 -10.57
N SER A 146 -1.16 15.94 -9.84
CA SER A 146 -0.63 17.22 -10.35
C SER A 146 0.11 17.06 -11.70
N PRO A 147 -0.20 17.89 -12.72
CA PRO A 147 -0.93 19.17 -12.65
C PRO A 147 -2.46 19.06 -12.78
N ARG A 148 -3.05 17.86 -12.87
CA ARG A 148 -4.50 17.69 -12.99
C ARG A 148 -5.12 17.84 -11.61
N ILE A 149 -5.78 18.97 -11.37
CA ILE A 149 -6.51 19.23 -10.13
C ILE A 149 -7.75 18.33 -10.14
N PRO A 150 -7.96 17.48 -9.11
CA PRO A 150 -9.19 16.70 -9.00
C PRO A 150 -10.38 17.65 -8.97
N ALA A 151 -11.48 17.30 -9.65
CA ALA A 151 -12.69 18.12 -9.59
C ALA A 151 -13.09 18.31 -8.11
N ASN A 152 -13.23 19.56 -7.68
CA ASN A 152 -13.42 19.96 -6.28
C ASN A 152 -14.71 19.43 -5.63
N ASP A 153 -15.56 18.75 -6.42
CA ASP A 153 -16.92 18.33 -6.07
C ASP A 153 -17.15 16.81 -6.15
N GLY A 154 -16.16 16.00 -6.54
CA GLY A 154 -16.33 14.56 -6.76
C GLY A 154 -15.73 13.73 -5.63
N MET A 155 -16.45 12.72 -5.15
CA MET A 155 -15.91 11.66 -4.28
C MET A 155 -14.54 11.17 -4.79
N LEU A 156 -13.45 11.56 -4.11
CA LEU A 156 -12.08 11.08 -4.39
C LEU A 156 -11.88 9.58 -4.14
N PHE A 157 -12.90 8.93 -3.60
CA PHE A 157 -12.93 7.51 -3.26
C PHE A 157 -14.38 7.10 -3.44
N THR A 158 -14.64 6.24 -4.43
CA THR A 158 -16.01 5.77 -4.67
C THR A 158 -16.39 4.76 -3.59
N THR A 159 -17.67 4.73 -3.21
CA THR A 159 -18.20 3.72 -2.26
C THR A 159 -18.50 2.39 -2.94
N ASP A 160 -18.48 2.34 -4.27
CA ASP A 160 -18.67 1.14 -5.07
C ASP A 160 -17.38 0.34 -5.17
N VAL A 161 -16.94 -0.19 -4.02
CA VAL A 161 -15.81 -1.12 -3.86
C VAL A 161 -16.22 -2.53 -4.33
N LYS A 162 -17.03 -2.64 -5.39
CA LYS A 162 -17.48 -3.94 -5.91
C LYS A 162 -16.51 -4.45 -6.97
N GLN A 163 -15.71 -5.45 -6.57
CA GLN A 163 -15.15 -6.58 -7.33
C GLN A 163 -14.48 -6.41 -8.72
N GLU A 164 -14.54 -5.24 -9.36
CA GLU A 164 -13.95 -4.99 -10.69
C GLU A 164 -12.70 -4.11 -10.64
N SER A 165 -12.26 -3.68 -9.45
CA SER A 165 -11.02 -2.92 -9.31
C SER A 165 -9.81 -3.75 -9.74
N SER A 166 -8.96 -3.15 -10.57
CA SER A 166 -7.68 -3.77 -10.99
C SER A 166 -6.76 -4.03 -9.79
N ILE A 167 -6.96 -3.33 -8.67
CA ILE A 167 -6.22 -3.55 -7.42
C ILE A 167 -6.56 -4.91 -6.79
N TYR A 168 -7.77 -5.46 -6.96
CA TYR A 168 -8.04 -6.82 -6.48
C TYR A 168 -7.23 -7.87 -7.24
N LYS A 169 -7.04 -7.69 -8.54
CA LYS A 169 -6.17 -8.55 -9.36
C LYS A 169 -4.70 -8.37 -9.00
N LEU A 170 -4.31 -7.17 -8.56
CA LEU A 170 -2.98 -6.91 -8.03
C LEU A 170 -2.78 -7.61 -6.67
N ARG A 171 -3.81 -7.70 -5.82
CA ARG A 171 -3.71 -8.41 -4.53
C ARG A 171 -3.37 -9.88 -4.67
N GLU A 172 -3.60 -10.49 -5.83
CA GLU A 172 -3.15 -11.86 -6.13
C GLU A 172 -1.63 -12.01 -6.05
N ILE A 173 -0.84 -10.93 -6.11
CA ILE A 173 0.63 -11.03 -5.96
C ILE A 173 1.06 -11.42 -4.56
N TRP A 174 0.23 -11.15 -3.56
CA TRP A 174 0.51 -11.48 -2.16
C TRP A 174 -0.54 -12.43 -1.58
N ALA A 175 -1.34 -13.09 -2.44
CA ALA A 175 -2.37 -14.05 -2.06
C ALA A 175 -1.81 -15.46 -1.83
#